data_AF-A0A835Z8C7-F1
#
_entry.id   AF-A0A835Z8C7-F1
#
_cell.length_a   1.000
_cell.length_b   1.000
_cell.length_c   1.000
_cell.angle_alpha   90.00
_cell.angle_beta   90.00
_cell.angle_gamma   90.00
#
_symmetry.space_group_name_H-M   'P 1'
#
loop_
_entity.id
_entity.type
_entity.pdbx_description
1 polymer ?
#
loop_
_entity_poly.entity_id
_entity_poly.type
_entity_poly.pdbx_seq_one_letter_code
_entity_poly.pdbx_strand_id
1 'polypeptide(L)'
;MQSKAARWMARVGTWLLWQFAAVIVLHTIFLRSPFVGTFPGVLPRLTYMFSHSLQDNDVPFYDSKVPFSAHYGRTPLGRYGHMLLAVPWSIIAALQLNAGFRARRPRAHRRLGYAFVLLDVVMMAGVFDIMYKNAGFSHVEAHKTAIYARTAFTALAFLATGAVAVGCARRRAFAAHRRAALHHVAIGHAVSTQRLALQARSVYFNARSAARAALCAGAALDPPFASPGAVFDAAAAAAERGGTAGGLLARFCGAAHEGALTQEERQLMFSYVVFLSVFFNCALVELCANFKLSRRELRSRRTQT
;
A
#
# COMPACT_ATOMS: atom_id res chain seq x y z
N MET A 1 -31.22 -16.39 -6.58
CA MET A 1 -30.16 -16.50 -7.61
C MET A 1 -29.49 -15.13 -7.80
N GLN A 2 -28.16 -15.06 -7.65
CA GLN A 2 -27.38 -13.85 -8.01
C GLN A 2 -27.26 -13.75 -9.54
N SER A 3 -27.30 -12.53 -10.08
CA SER A 3 -27.10 -12.32 -11.53
C SER A 3 -25.70 -12.80 -11.97
N LYS A 4 -25.57 -13.20 -13.24
CA LYS A 4 -24.26 -13.56 -13.83
C LYS A 4 -23.23 -12.43 -13.60
N ALA A 5 -23.64 -11.16 -13.78
CA ALA A 5 -22.82 -9.98 -13.53
C ALA A 5 -22.29 -9.88 -12.08
N ALA A 6 -23.15 -10.09 -11.07
CA ALA A 6 -22.73 -10.01 -9.67
C ALA A 6 -21.70 -11.08 -9.29
N ARG A 7 -21.80 -12.28 -9.90
CA ARG A 7 -20.80 -13.35 -9.71
C ARG A 7 -19.48 -13.01 -10.39
N TRP A 8 -19.54 -12.44 -11.60
CA TRP A 8 -18.36 -12.01 -12.33
C TRP A 8 -17.60 -10.91 -11.57
N MET A 9 -18.28 -9.85 -11.11
CA MET A 9 -17.68 -8.78 -10.31
C MET A 9 -17.03 -9.31 -9.03
N ALA A 10 -17.65 -10.27 -8.34
CA ALA A 10 -17.08 -10.88 -7.15
C ALA A 10 -15.78 -11.66 -7.46
N ARG A 11 -15.72 -12.35 -8.61
CA ARG A 11 -14.51 -13.05 -9.06
C ARG A 11 -13.40 -12.07 -9.42
N VAL A 12 -13.71 -11.04 -10.20
CA VAL A 12 -12.75 -9.99 -10.58
C VAL A 12 -12.20 -9.28 -9.34
N GLY A 13 -13.06 -8.85 -8.42
CA GLY A 13 -12.61 -8.21 -7.18
C GLY A 13 -11.73 -9.12 -6.32
N THR A 14 -12.04 -10.42 -6.24
CA THR A 14 -11.19 -11.38 -5.53
C THR A 14 -9.84 -11.56 -6.23
N TRP A 15 -9.82 -11.62 -7.57
CA TRP A 15 -8.59 -11.74 -8.35
C TRP A 15 -7.70 -10.50 -8.18
N LEU A 16 -8.27 -9.29 -8.24
CA LEU A 16 -7.54 -8.04 -8.01
C LEU A 16 -6.93 -7.99 -6.59
N LEU A 17 -7.65 -8.46 -5.58
CA LEU A 17 -7.10 -8.57 -4.21
C LEU A 17 -5.90 -9.51 -4.15
N TRP A 18 -5.92 -10.64 -4.87
CA TRP A 18 -4.78 -11.54 -4.95
C TRP A 18 -3.59 -10.92 -5.68
N GLN A 19 -3.82 -10.21 -6.77
CA GLN A 19 -2.75 -9.48 -7.48
C GLN A 19 -2.13 -8.42 -6.57
N PHE A 20 -2.95 -7.67 -5.84
CA PHE A 20 -2.46 -6.66 -4.91
C PHE A 20 -1.68 -7.27 -3.74
N ALA A 21 -2.18 -8.37 -3.17
CA ALA A 21 -1.44 -9.12 -2.16
C ALA A 21 -0.10 -9.63 -2.72
N ALA A 22 -0.08 -10.19 -3.93
CA ALA A 22 1.16 -10.62 -4.58
C ALA A 22 2.13 -9.45 -4.77
N VAL A 23 1.67 -8.29 -5.23
CA VAL A 23 2.52 -7.08 -5.35
C VAL A 23 3.09 -6.67 -3.99
N ILE A 24 2.30 -6.67 -2.91
CA ILE A 24 2.82 -6.36 -1.57
C ILE A 24 3.85 -7.39 -1.12
N VAL A 25 3.59 -8.68 -1.35
CA VAL A 25 4.49 -9.77 -1.00
C VAL A 25 5.80 -9.61 -1.76
N LEU A 26 5.74 -9.45 -3.09
CA LEU A 26 6.90 -9.23 -3.94
C LEU A 26 7.65 -7.97 -3.52
N HIS A 27 6.96 -6.85 -3.31
CA HIS A 27 7.58 -5.62 -2.82
C HIS A 27 8.27 -5.81 -1.48
N THR A 28 7.65 -6.53 -0.54
CA THR A 28 8.23 -6.72 0.79
C THR A 28 9.43 -7.66 0.73
N ILE A 29 9.37 -8.70 -0.09
CA ILE A 29 10.46 -9.68 -0.25
C ILE A 29 11.62 -9.10 -1.08
N PHE A 30 11.33 -8.48 -2.23
CA PHE A 30 12.34 -8.05 -3.18
C PHE A 30 12.82 -6.62 -2.96
N LEU A 31 11.96 -5.69 -2.53
CA LEU A 31 12.33 -4.28 -2.37
C LEU A 31 12.62 -3.89 -0.92
N ARG A 32 12.20 -4.71 0.05
CA ARG A 32 12.37 -4.40 1.47
C ARG A 32 13.02 -5.49 2.30
N SER A 33 13.22 -6.71 1.77
CA SER A 33 13.88 -7.70 2.60
C SER A 33 15.35 -7.30 2.79
N PRO A 34 15.91 -7.54 3.98
CA PRO A 34 17.34 -7.38 4.20
C PRO A 34 18.18 -8.33 3.34
N PHE A 35 17.54 -9.31 2.67
CA PHE A 35 18.16 -10.32 1.83
C PHE A 35 18.18 -9.96 0.34
N VAL A 36 17.57 -8.83 -0.06
CA VAL A 36 17.56 -8.41 -1.47
C VAL A 36 17.91 -6.92 -1.58
N GLY A 37 19.14 -6.59 -1.18
CA GLY A 37 19.95 -5.79 -2.11
C GLY A 37 20.18 -6.67 -3.35
N THR A 38 20.52 -6.09 -4.50
CA THR A 38 20.89 -6.88 -5.70
C THR A 38 21.67 -8.15 -5.31
N PHE A 39 21.25 -9.32 -5.77
CA PHE A 39 21.75 -10.65 -5.34
C PHE A 39 23.30 -10.78 -5.22
N PRO A 40 24.15 -10.01 -5.93
CA PRO A 40 25.61 -10.01 -5.69
C PRO A 40 26.10 -9.24 -4.45
N GLY A 41 25.30 -8.35 -3.85
CA GLY A 41 25.71 -7.47 -2.73
C GLY A 41 25.19 -7.89 -1.35
N VAL A 42 24.41 -8.97 -1.28
CA VAL A 42 23.66 -9.37 -0.07
C VAL A 42 24.57 -10.05 0.96
N LEU A 43 25.45 -10.95 0.54
CA LEU A 43 26.33 -11.67 1.46
C LEU A 43 27.26 -10.71 2.22
N PRO A 44 28.03 -9.81 1.56
CA PRO A 44 28.91 -8.89 2.27
C PRO A 44 28.17 -7.95 3.22
N ARG A 45 26.95 -7.53 2.85
CA ARG A 45 26.15 -6.60 3.67
C ARG A 45 25.44 -7.30 4.83
N LEU A 46 25.05 -8.56 4.70
CA LEU A 46 24.58 -9.38 5.81
C LEU A 46 25.73 -9.72 6.76
N THR A 47 26.91 -10.08 6.24
CA THR A 47 28.09 -10.29 7.09
C THR A 47 28.49 -9.01 7.82
N TYR A 48 28.43 -7.84 7.15
CA TYR A 48 28.63 -6.53 7.77
C TYR A 48 27.55 -6.19 8.81
N MET A 49 26.27 -6.39 8.49
CA MET A 49 25.18 -6.11 9.44
C MET A 49 25.19 -7.07 10.63
N PHE A 50 25.45 -8.36 10.47
CA PHE A 50 25.53 -9.27 11.61
C PHE A 50 26.80 -9.06 12.45
N SER A 51 27.88 -8.52 11.86
CA SER A 51 29.10 -8.16 12.60
C SER A 51 29.03 -6.79 13.28
N HIS A 52 28.21 -5.83 12.80
CA HIS A 52 28.18 -4.45 13.32
C HIS A 52 26.82 -4.00 13.91
N SER A 53 25.70 -4.68 13.62
CA SER A 53 24.34 -4.26 14.04
C SER A 53 24.01 -4.54 15.51
N LEU A 54 24.92 -5.13 16.29
CA LEU A 54 24.74 -5.27 17.73
C LEU A 54 25.56 -4.30 18.57
N GLN A 55 26.49 -3.54 17.97
CA GLN A 55 27.42 -2.69 18.73
C GLN A 55 27.33 -1.18 18.43
N ASP A 56 26.93 -0.74 17.24
CA ASP A 56 26.94 0.70 16.94
C ASP A 56 25.56 1.36 16.98
N ASN A 57 25.16 1.78 18.19
CA ASN A 57 24.07 2.75 18.37
C ASN A 57 24.53 4.21 18.16
N ASP A 58 25.83 4.45 17.94
CA ASP A 58 26.42 5.80 17.93
C ASP A 58 26.58 6.42 16.52
N VAL A 59 26.15 5.73 15.45
CA VAL A 59 26.14 6.34 14.11
C VAL A 59 25.02 7.38 14.05
N PRO A 60 25.32 8.68 13.82
CA PRO A 60 24.31 9.72 13.82
C PRO A 60 23.17 9.38 12.83
N PHE A 61 21.93 9.56 13.30
CA PHE A 61 20.72 9.10 12.61
C PHE A 61 20.53 9.71 11.21
N TYR A 62 21.29 10.75 10.88
CA TYR A 62 21.22 11.56 9.67
C TYR A 62 22.44 11.37 8.78
N ASP A 63 22.34 10.40 7.88
CA ASP A 63 23.12 10.45 6.65
C ASP A 63 22.11 10.47 5.51
N SER A 64 22.02 11.60 4.82
CA SER A 64 21.12 11.82 3.67
C SER A 64 21.42 10.90 2.50
N LYS A 65 22.58 10.22 2.52
CA LYS A 65 22.98 9.22 1.53
C LYS A 65 22.32 7.86 1.76
N VAL A 66 21.70 7.62 2.92
CA VAL A 66 21.08 6.33 3.22
C VAL A 66 19.63 6.32 2.70
N PRO A 67 19.26 5.38 1.82
CA PRO A 67 17.91 5.33 1.27
C PRO A 67 16.85 5.23 2.38
N PHE A 68 15.71 5.90 2.18
CA PHE A 68 14.57 5.96 3.11
C PHE A 68 14.20 4.60 3.76
N SER A 69 14.27 3.51 2.99
CA SER A 69 13.98 2.15 3.46
C SER A 69 14.93 1.66 4.56
N ALA A 70 16.17 2.13 4.57
CA ALA A 70 17.16 1.74 5.56
C ALA A 70 16.85 2.30 6.95
N HIS A 71 16.31 3.51 7.05
CA HIS A 71 15.93 4.10 8.34
C HIS A 71 14.80 3.30 9.02
N TYR A 72 13.81 2.86 8.24
CA TYR A 72 12.75 1.99 8.76
C TYR A 72 13.26 0.62 9.24
N GLY A 73 14.34 0.13 8.64
CA GLY A 73 14.95 -1.14 9.02
C GLY A 73 15.70 -1.06 10.34
N ARG A 74 16.04 0.12 10.86
CA ARG A 74 16.91 0.26 12.05
C ARG A 74 16.27 -0.20 13.35
N THR A 75 14.94 -0.23 13.41
CA THR A 75 14.25 -0.71 14.62
C THR A 75 13.82 -2.17 14.43
N PRO A 76 14.20 -3.10 15.33
CA PRO A 76 13.77 -4.49 15.23
C PRO A 76 12.25 -4.63 15.15
N LEU A 77 11.50 -3.81 15.89
CA LEU A 77 10.04 -3.85 15.88
C LEU A 77 9.44 -3.29 14.60
N GLY A 78 10.03 -2.24 14.01
CA GLY A 78 9.61 -1.74 12.70
C GLY A 78 9.87 -2.75 11.58
N ARG A 79 11.04 -3.40 11.60
CA ARG A 79 11.44 -4.40 10.61
C ARG A 79 10.60 -5.68 10.73
N TYR A 80 10.62 -6.32 11.89
CA TYR A 80 9.98 -7.61 12.08
C TYR A 80 8.50 -7.49 12.43
N GLY A 81 8.14 -6.54 13.29
CA GLY A 81 6.76 -6.34 13.74
C GLY A 81 5.87 -5.69 12.69
N HIS A 82 6.38 -4.75 11.89
CA HIS A 82 5.56 -4.09 10.87
C HIS A 82 5.79 -4.62 9.46
N MET A 83 7.02 -4.59 8.93
CA MET A 83 7.26 -4.96 7.53
C MET A 83 7.06 -6.45 7.26
N LEU A 84 7.71 -7.31 8.04
CA LEU A 84 7.65 -8.75 7.80
C LEU A 84 6.23 -9.28 8.01
N LEU A 85 5.51 -8.77 9.01
CA LEU A 85 4.11 -9.17 9.27
C LEU A 85 3.11 -8.64 8.24
N ALA A 86 3.45 -7.62 7.45
CA ALA A 86 2.58 -7.15 6.37
C ALA A 86 2.35 -8.22 5.28
N VAL A 87 3.31 -9.12 5.09
CA VAL A 87 3.24 -10.25 4.14
C VAL A 87 2.12 -11.25 4.54
N PRO A 88 2.19 -11.93 5.70
CA PRO A 88 1.13 -12.84 6.10
C PRO A 88 -0.19 -12.10 6.32
N TRP A 89 -0.17 -10.84 6.77
CA TRP A 89 -1.38 -10.02 6.88
C TRP A 89 -2.11 -9.90 5.53
N SER A 90 -1.38 -9.54 4.46
CA SER A 90 -1.97 -9.35 3.12
C SER A 90 -2.54 -10.64 2.54
N ILE A 91 -1.85 -11.77 2.76
CA ILE A 91 -2.34 -13.10 2.34
C ILE A 91 -3.61 -13.46 3.08
N ILE A 92 -3.63 -13.25 4.41
CA ILE A 92 -4.81 -13.55 5.22
C ILE A 92 -5.97 -12.62 4.85
N ALA A 93 -5.74 -11.34 4.58
CA ALA A 93 -6.78 -10.41 4.12
C ALA A 93 -7.51 -10.93 2.87
N ALA A 94 -6.76 -11.37 1.86
CA ALA A 94 -7.33 -11.95 0.63
C ALA A 94 -8.20 -13.20 0.94
N LEU A 95 -7.72 -14.07 1.82
CA LEU A 95 -8.46 -15.26 2.26
C LEU A 95 -9.73 -14.89 3.05
N GLN A 96 -9.66 -13.90 3.95
CA GLN A 96 -10.78 -13.43 4.77
C GLN A 96 -11.92 -12.84 3.91
N LEU A 97 -11.57 -12.16 2.81
CA LEU A 97 -12.55 -11.59 1.89
C LEU A 97 -13.12 -12.60 0.89
N ASN A 98 -12.41 -13.71 0.64
CA ASN A 98 -12.83 -14.75 -0.29
C ASN A 98 -14.09 -15.50 0.20
N ALA A 99 -15.19 -15.38 -0.54
CA ALA A 99 -16.45 -16.03 -0.18
C ALA A 99 -16.40 -17.56 -0.22
N GLY A 100 -15.63 -18.14 -1.15
CA GLY A 100 -15.47 -19.59 -1.27
C GLY A 100 -14.69 -20.18 -0.10
N PHE A 101 -13.62 -19.51 0.33
CA PHE A 101 -12.83 -19.93 1.50
C PHE A 101 -13.70 -19.94 2.77
N ARG A 102 -14.48 -18.88 3.01
CA ARG A 102 -15.40 -18.81 4.15
C ARG A 102 -16.43 -19.93 4.17
N ALA A 103 -17.02 -20.23 3.00
CA ALA A 103 -18.04 -21.28 2.88
C ALA A 103 -17.44 -22.69 3.07
N ARG A 104 -16.28 -22.97 2.47
CA ARG A 104 -15.65 -24.30 2.50
C ARG A 104 -14.89 -24.59 3.79
N ARG A 105 -14.31 -23.57 4.42
CA ARG A 105 -13.40 -23.71 5.58
C ARG A 105 -13.76 -22.73 6.72
N PRO A 106 -14.97 -22.80 7.30
CA PRO A 106 -15.43 -21.83 8.30
C PRO A 106 -14.59 -21.82 9.58
N ARG A 107 -14.08 -22.99 10.03
CA ARG A 107 -13.18 -23.07 11.19
C ARG A 107 -11.85 -22.37 10.92
N ALA A 108 -11.27 -22.56 9.73
CA ALA A 108 -10.03 -21.90 9.34
C ALA A 108 -10.23 -20.38 9.19
N HIS A 109 -11.34 -19.93 8.60
CA HIS A 109 -11.70 -18.52 8.53
C HIS A 109 -11.71 -17.85 9.91
N ARG A 110 -12.32 -18.49 10.92
CA ARG A 110 -12.31 -17.98 12.31
C ARG A 110 -10.91 -17.91 12.90
N ARG A 111 -10.13 -19.00 12.81
CA ARG A 111 -8.75 -19.05 13.34
C ARG A 111 -7.86 -17.98 12.69
N LEU A 112 -7.92 -17.88 11.36
CA LEU A 112 -7.20 -16.84 10.62
C LEU A 112 -7.71 -15.44 10.95
N GLY A 113 -8.97 -15.26 11.32
CA GLY A 113 -9.50 -13.97 11.76
C GLY A 113 -8.87 -13.51 13.07
N TYR A 114 -8.65 -14.42 14.02
CA TYR A 114 -7.91 -14.10 15.25
C TYR A 114 -6.44 -13.79 14.97
N ALA A 115 -5.79 -14.59 14.13
CA ALA A 115 -4.42 -14.33 13.71
C ALA A 115 -4.30 -12.97 13.00
N PHE A 116 -5.26 -12.62 12.15
CA PHE A 116 -5.30 -11.34 11.44
C PHE A 116 -5.34 -10.15 12.39
N VAL A 117 -6.21 -10.18 13.40
CA VAL A 117 -6.30 -9.13 14.43
C VAL A 117 -5.02 -9.06 15.28
N LEU A 118 -4.41 -10.20 15.60
CA LEU A 118 -3.13 -10.21 16.31
C LEU A 118 -2.04 -9.53 15.46
N LEU A 119 -1.98 -9.84 14.16
CA LEU A 119 -1.05 -9.19 13.23
C LEU A 119 -1.31 -7.67 13.18
N ASP A 120 -2.56 -7.21 13.17
CA ASP A 120 -2.88 -5.77 13.22
C ASP A 120 -2.21 -5.09 14.41
N VAL A 121 -2.39 -5.66 15.61
CA VAL A 121 -1.88 -5.10 16.86
C VAL A 121 -0.35 -5.06 16.85
N VAL A 122 0.30 -6.15 16.46
CA VAL A 122 1.78 -6.23 16.42
C VAL A 122 2.35 -5.29 15.35
N MET A 123 1.70 -5.20 14.18
CA MET A 123 2.09 -4.27 13.12
C MET A 123 1.98 -2.82 13.57
N MET A 124 0.95 -2.47 14.34
CA MET A 124 0.78 -1.11 14.86
C MET A 124 1.80 -0.79 15.95
N ALA A 125 2.16 -1.75 16.81
CA ALA A 125 3.28 -1.57 17.73
C ALA A 125 4.59 -1.22 16.98
N GLY A 126 4.86 -1.90 15.86
CA GLY A 126 5.98 -1.55 14.98
C GLY A 126 5.88 -0.15 14.36
N VAL A 127 4.68 0.29 13.96
CA VAL A 127 4.48 1.68 13.48
C VAL A 127 4.78 2.70 14.59
N PHE A 128 4.26 2.48 15.79
CA PHE A 128 4.49 3.38 16.92
C PHE A 128 5.96 3.44 17.32
N ASP A 129 6.69 2.32 17.30
CA ASP A 129 8.14 2.30 17.55
C ASP A 129 8.92 3.08 16.48
N ILE A 130 8.56 2.95 15.20
CA ILE A 130 9.15 3.76 14.12
C ILE A 130 8.93 5.26 14.38
N MET A 131 7.73 5.65 14.80
CA MET A 131 7.40 7.05 15.09
C MET A 131 8.14 7.56 16.32
N TYR A 132 8.13 6.80 17.41
CA TYR A 132 8.77 7.15 18.67
C TYR A 132 10.27 7.36 18.50
N LYS A 133 10.94 6.49 17.74
CA LYS A 133 12.37 6.60 17.43
C LYS A 133 12.71 7.57 16.30
N ASN A 134 11.72 8.31 15.80
CA ASN A 134 11.87 9.23 14.66
C ASN A 134 12.48 8.58 13.41
N ALA A 135 12.32 7.26 13.24
CA ALA A 135 12.99 6.47 12.21
C ALA A 135 12.30 6.58 10.83
N GLY A 136 11.09 7.14 10.77
CA GLY A 136 10.29 7.20 9.54
C GLY A 136 10.52 8.43 8.66
N PHE A 137 10.85 9.58 9.25
CA PHE A 137 10.81 10.88 8.56
C PHE A 137 11.90 11.86 9.01
N SER A 138 13.07 11.34 9.41
CA SER A 138 14.21 12.15 9.86
C SER A 138 14.53 13.33 8.93
N HIS A 139 14.51 13.12 7.62
CA HIS A 139 14.92 14.08 6.59
C HIS A 139 13.96 15.26 6.32
N VAL A 140 12.79 15.36 6.97
CA VAL A 140 11.79 16.42 6.67
C VAL A 140 11.42 17.24 7.90
N GLU A 141 12.39 17.95 8.50
CA GLU A 141 12.19 18.75 9.73
C GLU A 141 10.94 19.64 9.68
N ALA A 142 10.76 20.40 8.60
CA ALA A 142 9.68 21.38 8.47
C ALA A 142 8.26 20.79 8.54
N HIS A 143 8.09 19.49 8.28
CA HIS A 143 6.77 18.84 8.19
C HIS A 143 6.62 17.58 9.03
N LYS A 144 7.58 17.25 9.91
CA LYS A 144 7.53 16.03 10.72
C LYS A 144 6.25 15.89 11.51
N THR A 145 5.85 16.96 12.20
CA THR A 145 4.67 16.96 13.07
C THR A 145 3.41 16.60 12.28
N ALA A 146 3.21 17.22 11.11
CA ALA A 146 2.04 16.96 10.27
C ALA A 146 2.06 15.51 9.72
N ILE A 147 3.23 15.01 9.31
CA ILE A 147 3.38 13.65 8.81
C ILE A 147 3.13 12.62 9.92
N TYR A 148 3.66 12.85 11.13
CA TYR A 148 3.43 11.98 12.28
C TYR A 148 1.99 12.01 12.74
N ALA A 149 1.36 13.17 12.81
CA ALA A 149 -0.06 13.29 13.14
C ALA A 149 -0.93 12.50 12.13
N ARG A 150 -0.67 12.64 10.83
CA ARG A 150 -1.39 11.88 9.79
C ARG A 150 -1.15 10.38 9.88
N THR A 151 0.09 9.97 10.16
CA THR A 151 0.45 8.55 10.35
C THR A 151 -0.23 7.97 11.59
N ALA A 152 -0.22 8.70 12.71
CA ALA A 152 -0.90 8.33 13.95
C ALA A 152 -2.40 8.16 13.71
N PHE A 153 -3.03 9.15 13.05
CA PHE A 153 -4.44 9.12 12.73
C PHE A 153 -4.80 7.90 11.87
N THR A 154 -3.99 7.60 10.85
CA THR A 154 -4.22 6.44 9.97
C THR A 154 -4.04 5.12 10.73
N ALA A 155 -3.04 5.01 11.61
CA ALA A 155 -2.83 3.84 12.46
C ALA A 155 -3.99 3.62 13.43
N LEU A 156 -4.48 4.69 14.06
CA LEU A 156 -5.64 4.63 14.96
C LEU A 156 -6.93 4.28 14.20
N ALA A 157 -7.16 4.85 13.02
CA ALA A 157 -8.29 4.50 12.18
C ALA A 157 -8.25 3.03 11.72
N PHE A 158 -7.06 2.53 11.39
CA PHE A 158 -6.84 1.12 11.06
C PHE A 158 -7.23 0.19 12.23
N LEU A 159 -6.75 0.48 13.44
CA LEU A 159 -7.12 -0.27 14.65
C LEU A 159 -8.62 -0.17 14.97
N ALA A 160 -9.18 1.04 14.88
CA ALA A 160 -10.60 1.28 15.17
C ALA A 160 -11.50 0.48 14.23
N THR A 161 -11.21 0.47 12.93
CA THR A 161 -11.99 -0.31 11.96
C THR A 161 -11.86 -1.83 12.18
N GLY A 162 -10.68 -2.31 12.58
CA GLY A 162 -10.47 -3.70 12.99
C GLY A 162 -11.29 -4.06 14.23
N ALA A 163 -11.27 -3.22 15.26
CA ALA A 163 -12.05 -3.39 16.49
C ALA A 163 -13.57 -3.41 16.21
N VAL A 164 -14.06 -2.50 15.35
CA VAL A 164 -15.46 -2.50 14.90
C VAL A 164 -15.81 -3.81 14.18
N ALA A 165 -14.94 -4.29 13.28
CA ALA A 165 -15.15 -5.56 12.59
C ALA A 165 -15.25 -6.74 13.58
N VAL A 166 -14.37 -6.80 14.59
CA VAL A 166 -14.43 -7.80 15.66
C VAL A 166 -15.70 -7.66 16.50
N GLY A 167 -16.08 -6.45 16.89
CA GLY A 167 -17.30 -6.19 17.65
C GLY A 167 -18.57 -6.62 16.91
N CYS A 168 -18.63 -6.38 15.60
CA CYS A 168 -19.70 -6.89 14.75
C CYS A 168 -19.68 -8.43 14.65
N ALA A 169 -18.50 -9.06 14.57
CA ALA A 169 -18.38 -10.52 14.54
C ALA A 169 -18.87 -11.16 15.84
N ARG A 170 -18.50 -10.61 17.00
CA ARG A 170 -18.91 -11.09 18.33
C ARG A 170 -20.42 -11.01 18.53
N ARG A 171 -21.04 -9.91 18.08
CA ARG A 171 -22.50 -9.72 18.09
C ARG A 171 -23.23 -10.54 17.01
N ARG A 172 -22.52 -11.38 16.26
CA ARG A 172 -23.05 -12.17 15.13
C ARG A 172 -23.74 -11.32 14.05
N ALA A 173 -23.42 -10.03 13.96
CA ALA A 173 -23.95 -9.10 12.98
C ALA A 173 -23.17 -9.24 11.65
N PHE A 174 -23.30 -10.38 10.98
CA PHE A 174 -22.42 -10.76 9.85
C PHE A 174 -22.44 -9.79 8.67
N ALA A 175 -23.58 -9.15 8.39
CA ALA A 175 -23.67 -8.14 7.34
C ALA A 175 -22.82 -6.90 7.68
N ALA A 176 -22.90 -6.42 8.92
CA ALA A 176 -22.11 -5.29 9.42
C ALA A 176 -20.63 -5.66 9.52
N HIS A 177 -20.32 -6.85 10.04
CA HIS A 177 -18.95 -7.37 10.13
C HIS A 177 -18.28 -7.38 8.75
N ARG A 178 -18.98 -7.84 7.72
CA ARG A 178 -18.44 -7.87 6.36
C ARG A 178 -18.07 -6.48 5.83
N ARG A 179 -18.90 -5.47 6.08
CA ARG A 179 -18.62 -4.08 5.67
C ARG A 179 -17.41 -3.53 6.42
N ALA A 180 -17.40 -3.69 7.74
CA ALA A 180 -16.29 -3.24 8.58
C ALA A 180 -14.96 -3.92 8.20
N ALA A 181 -14.97 -5.23 7.93
CA ALA A 181 -13.79 -5.96 7.48
C ALA A 181 -13.26 -5.44 6.13
N LEU A 182 -14.16 -5.08 5.19
CA LEU A 182 -13.75 -4.50 3.91
C LEU A 182 -13.11 -3.11 4.10
N HIS A 183 -13.68 -2.26 4.94
CA HIS A 183 -13.11 -0.94 5.24
C HIS A 183 -11.73 -1.06 5.89
N HIS A 184 -11.59 -1.97 6.85
CA HIS A 184 -10.32 -2.23 7.52
C HIS A 184 -9.23 -2.69 6.54
N VAL A 185 -9.53 -3.66 5.67
CA VAL A 185 -8.59 -4.12 4.63
C VAL A 185 -8.26 -2.99 3.64
N ALA A 186 -9.26 -2.18 3.24
CA ALA A 186 -9.04 -1.05 2.36
C ALA A 186 -8.07 -0.02 2.95
N ILE A 187 -8.19 0.31 4.24
CA ILE A 187 -7.26 1.21 4.94
C ILE A 187 -5.84 0.63 4.95
N GLY A 188 -5.67 -0.65 5.29
CA GLY A 188 -4.35 -1.29 5.30
C GLY A 188 -3.67 -1.29 3.92
N HIS A 189 -4.46 -1.54 2.86
CA HIS A 189 -3.96 -1.51 1.49
C HIS A 189 -3.69 -0.09 0.97
N ALA A 190 -4.48 0.90 1.37
CA ALA A 190 -4.23 2.30 1.03
C ALA A 190 -2.82 2.77 1.45
N VAL A 191 -2.40 2.42 2.66
CA VAL A 191 -1.04 2.74 3.16
C VAL A 191 0.03 2.06 2.31
N SER A 192 -0.21 0.80 1.91
CA SER A 192 0.72 0.05 1.05
C SER A 192 0.83 0.69 -0.33
N THR A 193 -0.29 1.08 -0.94
CA THR A 193 -0.34 1.80 -2.22
C THR A 193 0.39 3.13 -2.15
N GLN A 194 0.14 3.92 -1.09
CA GLN A 194 0.85 5.18 -0.86
C GLN A 194 2.36 4.97 -0.85
N ARG A 195 2.84 3.92 -0.16
CA ARG A 195 4.27 3.62 -0.08
C ARG A 195 4.87 3.18 -1.42
N LEU A 196 4.16 2.36 -2.19
CA LEU A 196 4.58 1.99 -3.54
C LEU A 196 4.73 3.22 -4.43
N ALA A 197 3.74 4.12 -4.39
CA ALA A 197 3.74 5.33 -5.19
C ALA A 197 4.88 6.28 -4.77
N LEU A 198 5.18 6.42 -3.47
CA LEU A 198 6.32 7.19 -2.98
C LEU A 198 7.67 6.62 -3.44
N GLN A 199 7.81 5.29 -3.48
CA GLN A 199 9.04 4.65 -3.97
C GLN A 199 9.21 4.82 -5.48
N ALA A 200 8.15 4.59 -6.26
CA ALA A 200 8.16 4.83 -7.70
C ALA A 200 8.55 6.28 -8.02
N ARG A 201 7.99 7.24 -7.26
CA ARG A 201 8.37 8.65 -7.33
C ARG A 201 9.87 8.86 -7.05
N SER A 202 10.41 8.26 -5.99
CA SER A 202 11.83 8.40 -5.66
C SER A 202 12.74 7.86 -6.76
N VAL A 203 12.42 6.70 -7.34
CA VAL A 203 13.17 6.11 -8.46
C VAL A 203 13.17 7.07 -9.66
N TYR A 204 11.99 7.59 -10.02
CA TYR A 204 11.85 8.54 -11.12
C TYR A 204 12.69 9.80 -10.95
N PHE A 205 12.60 10.47 -9.78
CA PHE A 205 13.34 11.71 -9.53
C PHE A 205 14.86 11.48 -9.43
N ASN A 206 15.30 10.34 -8.90
CA ASN A 206 16.72 9.99 -8.86
C ASN A 206 17.27 9.76 -10.27
N ALA A 207 16.57 8.98 -11.10
CA ALA A 207 16.96 8.76 -12.49
C ALA A 207 17.03 10.07 -13.28
N ARG A 208 16.03 10.94 -13.13
CA ARG A 208 16.01 12.27 -13.76
C ARG A 208 17.18 13.16 -13.32
N SER A 209 17.53 13.13 -12.03
CA SER A 209 18.63 13.94 -11.49
C SER A 209 19.98 13.44 -11.99
N ALA A 210 20.18 12.12 -12.05
CA ALA A 210 21.38 11.51 -12.61
C ALA A 210 21.54 11.82 -14.11
N ALA A 211 20.47 11.73 -14.88
CA ALA A 211 20.48 12.09 -16.30
C ALA A 211 20.85 13.57 -16.52
N ARG A 212 20.31 14.48 -15.69
CA ARG A 212 20.70 15.91 -15.73
C ARG A 212 22.17 16.12 -15.38
N ALA A 213 22.68 15.46 -14.35
CA ALA A 213 24.09 15.57 -13.97
C ALA A 213 25.02 15.07 -15.10
N ALA A 214 24.67 13.96 -15.76
CA ALA A 214 25.42 13.43 -16.90
C ALA A 214 25.43 14.42 -18.09
N LEU A 215 24.27 14.99 -18.43
CA LEU A 215 24.17 16.02 -19.48
C LEU A 215 25.03 17.26 -19.15
N CYS A 216 24.98 17.74 -17.90
CA CYS A 216 25.80 18.88 -17.46
C CYS A 216 27.30 18.57 -17.45
N ALA A 217 27.69 17.31 -17.23
CA ALA A 217 29.09 16.87 -17.26
C ALA A 217 29.63 16.69 -18.70
N GLY A 218 28.83 16.99 -19.74
CA GLY A 218 29.21 16.77 -21.13
C GLY A 218 29.29 15.29 -21.51
N ALA A 219 28.77 14.39 -20.67
CA ALA A 219 28.71 12.98 -21.01
C ALA A 219 27.64 12.80 -22.11
N ALA A 220 28.07 12.27 -23.27
CA ALA A 220 27.13 11.72 -24.22
C ALA A 220 26.36 10.60 -23.49
N LEU A 221 25.07 10.83 -23.24
CA LEU A 221 24.19 9.77 -22.80
C LEU A 221 24.05 8.82 -24.00
N ASP A 222 24.85 7.75 -24.03
CA ASP A 222 24.49 6.57 -24.82
C ASP A 222 23.07 6.19 -24.38
N PRO A 223 22.07 6.15 -25.26
CA PRO A 223 20.68 5.99 -24.84
C PRO A 223 20.30 4.51 -24.80
N PRO A 224 20.25 3.86 -23.62
CA PRO A 224 19.27 2.81 -23.40
C PRO A 224 18.05 3.34 -22.63
N PHE A 225 18.14 4.55 -22.07
CA PHE A 225 17.00 5.21 -21.44
C PHE A 225 16.34 6.11 -22.46
N ALA A 226 15.33 5.55 -23.12
CA ALA A 226 14.31 6.31 -23.80
C ALA A 226 13.96 7.53 -22.90
N SER A 227 13.93 8.73 -23.48
CA SER A 227 13.67 9.96 -22.75
C SER A 227 12.51 9.75 -21.75
N PRO A 228 12.46 10.46 -20.60
CA PRO A 228 11.31 10.36 -19.71
C PRO A 228 9.99 10.45 -20.47
N GLY A 229 9.94 11.31 -21.52
CA GLY A 229 8.89 11.34 -22.54
C GLY A 229 8.60 9.98 -23.16
N ALA A 230 9.57 9.31 -23.77
CA ALA A 230 9.36 8.00 -24.40
C ALA A 230 8.88 6.88 -23.46
N VAL A 231 9.22 6.88 -22.16
CA VAL A 231 8.63 5.93 -21.18
C VAL A 231 7.16 6.28 -20.92
N PHE A 232 6.83 7.57 -20.81
CA PHE A 232 5.45 8.03 -20.66
C PHE A 232 4.64 7.88 -21.95
N ASP A 233 5.23 8.06 -23.12
CA ASP A 233 4.62 7.88 -24.44
C ASP A 233 4.38 6.40 -24.70
N ALA A 234 5.29 5.51 -24.30
CA ALA A 234 5.08 4.07 -24.34
C ALA A 234 3.99 3.64 -23.36
N ALA A 235 3.95 4.21 -22.14
CA ALA A 235 2.90 3.94 -21.16
C ALA A 235 1.54 4.53 -21.60
N ALA A 236 1.52 5.70 -22.21
CA ALA A 236 0.35 6.36 -22.78
C ALA A 236 -0.17 5.59 -24.00
N ALA A 237 0.72 5.16 -24.90
CA ALA A 237 0.37 4.31 -26.04
C ALA A 237 -0.09 2.90 -25.62
N ALA A 238 0.38 2.39 -24.48
CA ALA A 238 -0.12 1.14 -23.88
C ALA A 238 -1.48 1.35 -23.18
N ALA A 239 -1.69 2.52 -22.57
CA ALA A 239 -2.95 2.93 -21.95
C ALA A 239 -4.05 3.26 -22.96
N GLU A 240 -3.73 3.83 -24.12
CA GLU A 240 -4.68 4.00 -25.22
C GLU A 240 -5.11 2.66 -25.82
N ARG A 241 -4.23 1.65 -25.75
CA ARG A 241 -4.52 0.26 -26.14
C ARG A 241 -5.27 -0.55 -25.06
N GLY A 242 -5.33 -0.06 -23.82
CA GLY A 242 -5.93 -0.75 -22.67
C GLY A 242 -6.88 0.15 -21.87
N GLY A 243 -8.19 -0.07 -22.04
CA GLY A 243 -9.29 0.84 -21.65
C GLY A 243 -9.21 1.59 -20.31
N THR A 244 -9.81 2.79 -20.34
CA THR A 244 -10.22 3.79 -19.32
C THR A 244 -9.35 4.07 -18.09
N ALA A 245 -8.74 3.08 -17.42
CA ALA A 245 -7.91 3.30 -16.24
C ALA A 245 -6.51 3.83 -16.60
N GLY A 246 -5.92 3.38 -17.71
CA GLY A 246 -4.61 3.84 -18.17
C GLY A 246 -4.64 5.29 -18.68
N GLY A 247 -5.69 5.68 -19.40
CA GLY A 247 -5.82 7.02 -19.98
C GLY A 247 -5.93 8.15 -18.95
N LEU A 248 -6.52 7.85 -17.78
CA LEU A 248 -6.59 8.81 -16.68
C LEU A 248 -5.19 9.07 -16.08
N LEU A 249 -4.38 8.03 -15.90
CA LEU A 249 -3.03 8.12 -15.35
C LEU A 249 -2.06 8.84 -16.32
N ALA A 250 -2.22 8.62 -17.64
CA ALA A 250 -1.41 9.28 -18.67
C ALA A 250 -1.70 10.79 -18.75
N ARG A 251 -2.98 11.21 -18.77
CA ARG A 251 -3.37 12.63 -18.67
C ARG A 251 -2.91 13.27 -17.35
N PHE A 252 -2.90 12.49 -16.27
CA PHE A 252 -2.41 12.93 -14.96
C PHE A 252 -0.90 13.21 -14.95
N CYS A 253 -0.10 12.38 -15.65
CA CYS A 253 1.35 12.56 -15.77
C CYS A 253 1.70 13.71 -16.72
N GLY A 254 0.92 13.92 -17.79
CA GLY A 254 1.08 15.04 -18.73
C GLY A 254 0.91 16.41 -18.07
N ALA A 255 -0.17 16.62 -17.30
CA ALA A 255 -0.42 17.90 -16.61
C ALA A 255 0.65 18.25 -15.55
N ALA A 256 1.28 17.24 -14.94
CA ALA A 256 2.39 17.45 -14.00
C ALA A 256 3.71 17.84 -14.69
N HIS A 257 3.83 17.60 -16.00
CA HIS A 257 5.03 17.81 -16.80
C HIS A 257 5.15 19.26 -17.32
N GLU A 258 4.03 19.97 -17.53
CA GLU A 258 3.99 21.31 -18.16
C GLU A 258 4.39 22.48 -17.24
N GLY A 259 4.99 22.22 -16.07
CA GLY A 259 5.54 23.29 -15.22
C GLY A 259 4.53 24.18 -14.50
N ALA A 260 3.23 23.98 -14.73
CA ALA A 260 2.15 24.81 -14.17
C ALA A 260 1.90 24.64 -12.66
N LEU A 261 2.53 23.65 -12.01
CA LEU A 261 2.34 23.37 -10.59
C LEU A 261 3.62 23.60 -9.80
N THR A 262 3.51 24.36 -8.73
CA THR A 262 4.52 24.50 -7.69
C THR A 262 4.84 23.14 -7.04
N GLN A 263 5.99 23.03 -6.38
CA GLN A 263 6.39 21.80 -5.70
C GLN A 263 5.40 21.38 -4.60
N GLU A 264 4.80 22.35 -3.92
CA GLU A 264 3.73 22.12 -2.93
C GLU A 264 2.46 21.59 -3.58
N GLU A 265 2.00 22.17 -4.70
CA GLU A 265 0.82 21.71 -5.42
C GLU A 265 0.99 20.27 -5.94
N ARG A 266 2.19 19.89 -6.38
CA ARG A 266 2.51 18.50 -6.74
C ARG A 266 2.45 17.53 -5.55
N GLN A 267 2.84 17.96 -4.36
CA GLN A 267 2.73 17.16 -3.14
C GLN A 267 1.27 17.04 -2.65
N LEU A 268 0.49 18.12 -2.77
CA LEU A 268 -0.92 18.16 -2.41
C LEU A 268 -1.75 17.29 -3.36
N MET A 269 -1.56 17.43 -4.68
CA MET A 269 -2.23 16.59 -5.69
C MET A 269 -1.92 15.12 -5.53
N PHE A 270 -0.68 14.74 -5.27
CA PHE A 270 -0.31 13.33 -5.06
C PHE A 270 -0.96 12.76 -3.79
N SER A 271 -0.98 13.53 -2.71
CA SER A 271 -1.73 13.19 -1.49
C SER A 271 -3.22 13.05 -1.79
N TYR A 272 -3.76 13.88 -2.69
CA TYR A 272 -5.15 13.87 -3.14
C TYR A 272 -5.48 12.66 -4.03
N VAL A 273 -4.57 12.21 -4.90
CA VAL A 273 -4.74 10.96 -5.69
C VAL A 273 -4.69 9.73 -4.81
N VAL A 274 -3.76 9.69 -3.87
CA VAL A 274 -3.71 8.61 -2.89
C VAL A 274 -4.99 8.62 -2.06
N PHE A 275 -5.42 9.77 -1.56
CA PHE A 275 -6.68 9.94 -0.84
C PHE A 275 -7.89 9.54 -1.70
N LEU A 276 -7.96 9.96 -2.96
CA LEU A 276 -8.99 9.57 -3.93
C LEU A 276 -8.94 8.09 -4.22
N SER A 277 -7.77 7.45 -4.26
CA SER A 277 -7.68 6.00 -4.44
C SER A 277 -8.17 5.25 -3.20
N VAL A 278 -7.95 5.77 -1.99
CA VAL A 278 -8.61 5.27 -0.76
C VAL A 278 -10.12 5.47 -0.84
N PHE A 279 -10.55 6.68 -1.21
CA PHE A 279 -11.96 7.07 -1.29
C PHE A 279 -12.70 6.29 -2.39
N PHE A 280 -12.09 6.10 -3.56
CA PHE A 280 -12.61 5.27 -4.65
C PHE A 280 -12.68 3.81 -4.24
N ASN A 281 -11.67 3.25 -3.57
CA ASN A 281 -11.75 1.88 -3.10
C ASN A 281 -12.86 1.69 -2.05
N CYS A 282 -13.03 2.63 -1.13
CA CYS A 282 -14.14 2.63 -0.17
C CYS A 282 -15.50 2.81 -0.84
N ALA A 283 -15.63 3.79 -1.76
CA ALA A 283 -16.87 4.07 -2.49
C ALA A 283 -17.27 2.93 -3.43
N LEU A 284 -16.32 2.29 -4.12
CA LEU A 284 -16.59 1.15 -5.01
C LEU A 284 -17.06 -0.07 -4.20
N VAL A 285 -16.50 -0.26 -3.01
CA VAL A 285 -16.90 -1.29 -2.06
C VAL A 285 -18.30 -1.01 -1.50
N GLU A 286 -18.59 0.23 -1.15
CA GLU A 286 -19.87 0.66 -0.62
C GLU A 286 -20.99 0.59 -1.68
N LEU A 287 -20.71 0.98 -2.92
CA LEU A 287 -21.57 0.75 -4.10
C LEU A 287 -21.88 -0.74 -4.28
N CYS A 288 -20.87 -1.60 -4.20
CA CYS A 288 -21.07 -3.04 -4.31
C CYS A 288 -21.87 -3.65 -3.13
N ALA A 289 -21.77 -3.07 -1.93
CA ALA A 289 -22.47 -3.52 -0.73
C ALA A 289 -23.93 -3.06 -0.71
N ASN A 290 -24.19 -1.79 -1.03
CA ASN A 290 -25.53 -1.19 -1.04
C ASN A 290 -26.39 -1.73 -2.19
N PHE A 291 -25.79 -2.02 -3.36
CA PHE A 291 -26.51 -2.66 -4.46
C PHE A 291 -27.09 -4.04 -4.11
N LYS A 292 -26.46 -4.76 -3.16
CA LYS A 292 -26.95 -6.08 -2.70
C LYS A 292 -28.06 -5.98 -1.65
N LEU A 293 -28.07 -4.93 -0.85
CA LEU A 293 -29.09 -4.69 0.18
C LEU A 293 -30.39 -4.19 -0.44
N SER A 294 -30.31 -3.18 -1.31
CA SER A 294 -31.46 -2.63 -2.06
C SER A 294 -32.26 -3.72 -2.79
N ARG A 295 -31.59 -4.69 -3.44
CA ARG A 295 -32.28 -5.80 -4.12
C ARG A 295 -32.96 -6.80 -3.18
N ARG A 296 -32.52 -6.94 -1.93
CA ARG A 296 -33.16 -7.82 -0.95
C ARG A 296 -34.43 -7.18 -0.41
N GLU A 297 -34.38 -5.89 -0.09
CA GLU A 297 -35.56 -5.11 0.30
C GLU A 297 -36.61 -5.04 -0.81
N LEU A 298 -36.19 -4.83 -2.05
CA LEU A 298 -37.11 -4.83 -3.20
C LEU A 298 -37.77 -6.20 -3.42
N ARG A 299 -37.10 -7.30 -3.05
CA ARG A 299 -37.69 -8.65 -3.13
C ARG A 299 -38.64 -8.95 -1.98
N SER A 300 -38.33 -8.52 -0.75
CA SER A 300 -39.21 -8.77 0.40
C SER A 300 -40.52 -8.01 0.28
N ARG A 301 -40.50 -6.79 -0.29
CA ARG A 301 -41.72 -6.02 -0.57
C ARG A 301 -42.60 -6.67 -1.64
N ARG A 302 -42.00 -7.30 -2.65
CA ARG A 302 -42.73 -7.94 -3.77
C ARG A 302 -43.42 -9.26 -3.40
N THR A 303 -43.07 -9.85 -2.26
CA THR A 303 -43.71 -11.06 -1.73
C THR A 303 -44.80 -10.75 -0.70
N GLN A 304 -44.97 -9.48 -0.33
CA GLN A 304 -46.01 -9.02 0.60
C GLN A 304 -47.20 -8.37 -0.12
N THR A 305 -47.11 -8.20 -1.43
CA THR A 305 -48.18 -7.76 -2.34
C THR A 305 -48.65 -8.94 -3.18
#